data_AF-A0A0V0QBK6-F1
#
_entry.id   AF-A0A0V0QBK6-F1
#
_cell.length_a   1.000
_cell.length_b   1.000
_cell.length_c   1.000
_cell.angle_alpha   90.00
_cell.angle_beta   90.00
_cell.angle_gamma   90.00
#
_symmetry.space_group_name_H-M   'P 1'
#
loop_
_entity.id
_entity.type
_entity.pdbx_description
1 polymer ?
#
loop_
_entity_poly.entity_id
_entity_poly.type
_entity_poly.pdbx_seq_one_letter_code
_entity_poly.pdbx_strand_id
1 'polypeptide(L)'
;MQILEVDPNYFNYNIYTQEKLEETKLQIELNKQTLELVQNICYFHNFDQSVFQKAAYFYNRVVILTEIKNKSRIGNLNQKIGFDRHLFALASLFLVTKINDQNYKINLDRLTKSFLLESYKLKQKLLQRQEKLENEHQRQEFIQAIEAKKISKYVQAIQLAEQKLLKKTGFDFNIEVADPYLQFFLGQKMIEIPKLKKKSLELAILDFSKDIYKTTLCNYFPPLVIAIAIIIEALKKTDIEVSLSQILSIFQEVIYENIEEEISLIRKGYSEIQLILNGEKKLTVGEERQPDEFSSLQNQQEIQEQQNLQNQQSNNMEIEQTNQNLSNQKYQNQHNIFEEEEDEEDDDEF
;
A
#
# COMPACT_ATOMS: atom_id res chain seq x y z
N MET A 1 -5.75 11.34 8.67
CA MET A 1 -4.97 10.45 7.79
C MET A 1 -3.87 9.84 8.66
N GLN A 2 -4.00 8.60 9.11
CA GLN A 2 -2.90 7.93 9.79
C GLN A 2 -1.89 7.49 8.71
N ILE A 3 -0.76 8.18 8.63
CA ILE A 3 0.40 7.70 7.90
C ILE A 3 0.77 6.37 8.58
N LEU A 4 0.85 5.29 7.81
CA LEU A 4 1.43 4.06 8.33
C LEU A 4 2.87 4.40 8.68
N GLU A 5 3.23 4.40 9.97
CA GLU A 5 4.62 4.42 10.41
C GLU A 5 5.26 3.13 9.91
N VAL A 6 5.75 3.18 8.68
CA VAL A 6 6.57 2.13 8.10
C VAL A 6 7.99 2.45 8.51
N ASP A 7 8.64 1.49 9.17
CA ASP A 7 10.06 1.51 9.50
C ASP A 7 10.87 2.09 8.32
N PRO A 8 11.62 3.19 8.49
CA PRO A 8 12.47 3.75 7.43
C PRO A 8 13.53 2.75 6.92
N ASN A 9 13.79 1.66 7.66
CA ASN A 9 14.59 0.53 7.20
C ASN A 9 13.87 -0.44 6.25
N TYR A 10 12.61 -0.23 5.90
CA TYR A 10 11.94 -1.05 4.87
C TYR A 10 12.65 -0.94 3.50
N PHE A 11 13.36 0.16 3.26
CA PHE A 11 14.23 0.38 2.11
C PHE A 11 15.72 0.15 2.40
N ASN A 12 16.08 -0.42 3.55
CA ASN A 12 17.44 -0.88 3.78
C ASN A 12 17.64 -2.15 2.92
N TYR A 13 18.07 -1.94 1.67
CA TYR A 13 18.45 -2.99 0.71
C TYR A 13 19.73 -3.73 1.12
N ASN A 14 19.94 -3.95 2.42
CA ASN A 14 21.09 -4.66 2.92
C ASN A 14 20.75 -6.14 3.04
N ILE A 15 21.47 -6.92 2.23
CA ILE A 15 21.64 -8.38 2.27
C ILE A 15 20.44 -9.17 1.74
N TYR A 16 20.35 -9.24 0.41
CA TYR A 16 19.55 -10.27 -0.27
C TYR A 16 20.48 -11.39 -0.74
N THR A 17 20.14 -12.64 -0.39
CA THR A 17 20.67 -13.79 -1.11
C THR A 17 20.22 -13.71 -2.57
N GLN A 18 20.96 -14.35 -3.50
CA GLN A 18 20.58 -14.37 -4.92
C GLN A 18 19.15 -14.90 -5.13
N GLU A 19 18.69 -15.80 -4.27
CA GLU A 19 17.31 -16.29 -4.26
C GLU A 19 16.28 -15.19 -3.91
N LYS A 20 16.49 -14.44 -2.81
CA LYS A 20 15.60 -13.32 -2.47
C LYS A 20 15.62 -12.20 -3.51
N LEU A 21 16.73 -12.04 -4.23
CA LEU A 21 16.84 -11.11 -5.35
C LEU A 21 15.91 -11.50 -6.49
N GLU A 22 15.95 -12.76 -6.93
CA GLU A 22 15.09 -13.25 -8.01
C GLU A 22 13.61 -13.27 -7.59
N GLU A 23 13.30 -13.56 -6.33
CA GLU A 23 11.95 -13.38 -5.79
C GLU A 23 11.47 -11.93 -5.88
N THR A 24 12.34 -10.97 -5.50
CA THR A 24 12.02 -9.54 -5.54
C THR A 24 11.80 -9.06 -6.98
N LYS A 25 12.64 -9.49 -7.92
CA LYS A 25 12.46 -9.22 -9.36
C LYS A 25 11.14 -9.74 -9.87
N LEU A 26 10.85 -11.01 -9.58
CA LEU A 26 9.60 -11.66 -10.00
C LEU A 26 8.39 -10.91 -9.42
N GLN A 27 8.47 -10.49 -8.16
CA GLN A 27 7.42 -9.73 -7.50
C GLN A 27 7.16 -8.37 -8.18
N ILE A 28 8.21 -7.63 -8.51
CA ILE A 28 8.13 -6.34 -9.21
C ILE A 28 7.51 -6.56 -10.59
N GLU A 29 7.98 -7.56 -11.33
CA GLU A 29 7.49 -7.85 -12.69
C GLU A 29 6.02 -8.28 -12.67
N LEU A 30 5.62 -9.14 -11.74
CA LEU A 30 4.21 -9.55 -11.58
C LEU A 30 3.31 -8.35 -11.24
N ASN A 31 3.76 -7.44 -10.38
CA ASN A 31 3.02 -6.21 -10.08
C ASN A 31 2.89 -5.32 -11.32
N LYS A 32 3.98 -5.12 -12.06
CA LYS A 32 4.00 -4.33 -13.28
C LYS A 32 3.04 -4.89 -14.33
N GLN A 33 3.08 -6.20 -14.60
CA GLN A 33 2.18 -6.87 -15.56
C GLN A 33 0.72 -6.77 -15.12
N THR A 34 0.44 -6.95 -13.83
CA THR A 34 -0.92 -6.84 -13.29
C THR A 34 -1.47 -5.43 -13.47
N LEU A 35 -0.67 -4.40 -13.19
CA LEU A 35 -1.10 -3.01 -13.31
C LEU A 35 -1.09 -2.50 -14.76
N GLU A 36 -0.25 -3.06 -15.65
CA GLU A 36 -0.34 -2.84 -17.09
C GLU A 36 -1.68 -3.34 -17.63
N LEU A 37 -2.16 -4.50 -17.16
CA LEU A 37 -3.48 -5.00 -17.50
C LEU A 37 -4.60 -4.05 -17.06
N VAL A 38 -4.52 -3.53 -15.82
CA VAL A 38 -5.50 -2.55 -15.32
C VAL A 38 -5.47 -1.27 -16.15
N GLN A 39 -4.29 -0.76 -16.51
CA GLN A 39 -4.14 0.42 -17.35
C GLN A 39 -4.78 0.22 -18.73
N ASN A 40 -4.61 -0.95 -19.35
CA ASN A 40 -5.22 -1.28 -20.64
C ASN A 40 -6.75 -1.33 -20.54
N ILE A 41 -7.29 -1.85 -19.44
CA ILE A 41 -8.74 -1.84 -19.18
C ILE A 41 -9.24 -0.39 -18.99
N CYS A 42 -8.50 0.47 -18.28
CA CYS A 42 -8.83 1.88 -18.16
C CYS A 42 -8.87 2.57 -19.54
N TYR A 43 -7.88 2.32 -20.39
CA TYR A 43 -7.86 2.83 -21.77
C TYR A 43 -9.06 2.36 -22.58
N PHE A 44 -9.38 1.06 -22.51
CA PHE A 44 -10.53 0.48 -23.21
C PHE A 44 -11.87 1.12 -22.80
N HIS A 45 -11.98 1.60 -21.56
CA HIS A 45 -13.17 2.24 -21.04
C HIS A 45 -13.13 3.77 -21.03
N ASN A 46 -12.07 4.38 -21.58
CA ASN A 46 -11.83 5.83 -21.52
C ASN A 46 -11.89 6.38 -20.08
N PHE A 47 -11.31 5.64 -19.13
CA PHE A 47 -11.14 6.14 -17.77
C PHE A 47 -9.91 7.05 -17.69
N ASP A 48 -10.05 8.13 -16.93
CA ASP A 48 -8.96 9.08 -16.72
C ASP A 48 -7.82 8.48 -15.90
N GLN A 49 -6.65 9.11 -15.99
CA GLN A 49 -5.45 8.65 -15.32
C GLN A 49 -5.62 8.55 -13.80
N SER A 50 -6.40 9.46 -13.19
CA SER A 50 -6.73 9.42 -11.76
C SER A 50 -7.46 8.13 -11.34
N VAL A 51 -8.32 7.55 -12.19
CA VAL A 51 -9.00 6.27 -11.93
C VAL A 51 -7.97 5.15 -11.84
N PHE A 52 -7.04 5.09 -12.80
CA PHE A 52 -5.95 4.11 -12.76
C PHE A 52 -5.08 4.27 -11.51
N GLN A 53 -4.65 5.49 -11.20
CA GLN A 53 -3.79 5.75 -10.04
C GLN A 53 -4.43 5.33 -8.71
N LYS A 54 -5.73 5.64 -8.51
CA LYS A 54 -6.46 5.20 -7.32
C LYS A 54 -6.59 3.69 -7.25
N ALA A 55 -6.85 3.03 -8.39
CA ALA A 55 -6.96 1.58 -8.46
C ALA A 55 -5.61 0.92 -8.15
N ALA A 56 -4.52 1.45 -8.70
CA ALA A 56 -3.17 1.00 -8.42
C ALA A 56 -2.79 1.18 -6.94
N TYR A 57 -3.14 2.33 -6.34
CA TYR A 57 -2.92 2.59 -4.91
C TYR A 57 -3.61 1.53 -4.02
N PHE A 58 -4.88 1.23 -4.28
CA PHE A 58 -5.63 0.21 -3.54
C PHE A 58 -5.01 -1.18 -3.70
N TYR A 59 -4.66 -1.54 -4.93
CA TYR A 59 -4.03 -2.82 -5.23
C TYR A 59 -2.69 -2.96 -4.49
N ASN A 60 -1.79 -1.99 -4.63
CA ASN A 60 -0.47 -2.00 -4.01
C ASN A 60 -0.57 -2.02 -2.48
N ARG A 61 -1.53 -1.30 -1.89
CA ARG A 61 -1.80 -1.37 -0.45
C ARG A 61 -2.15 -2.79 0.00
N VAL A 62 -2.97 -3.51 -0.76
CA VAL A 62 -3.30 -4.91 -0.44
C VAL A 62 -2.11 -5.84 -0.62
N VAL A 63 -1.29 -5.63 -1.65
CA VAL A 63 -0.06 -6.40 -1.87
C VAL A 63 0.85 -6.27 -0.65
N ILE A 64 1.16 -5.03 -0.22
CA ILE A 64 1.99 -4.74 0.95
C ILE A 64 1.42 -5.41 2.21
N LEU A 65 0.12 -5.22 2.48
CA LEU A 65 -0.55 -5.81 3.65
C LEU A 65 -0.61 -7.34 3.63
N THR A 66 -0.50 -7.95 2.45
CA THR A 66 -0.51 -9.41 2.30
C THR A 66 0.91 -9.97 2.47
N GLU A 67 1.92 -9.28 1.95
CA GLU A 67 3.32 -9.65 2.11
C GLU A 67 3.80 -9.52 3.57
N ILE A 68 3.43 -8.45 4.27
CA ILE A 68 3.76 -8.28 5.70
C ILE A 68 3.22 -9.45 6.53
N LYS A 69 1.98 -9.88 6.28
CA LYS A 69 1.36 -11.01 7.00
C LYS A 69 1.99 -12.37 6.68
N ASN A 70 2.63 -12.50 5.52
CA ASN A 70 3.32 -13.73 5.14
C ASN A 70 4.74 -13.78 5.72
N LYS A 71 5.43 -12.63 5.86
CA LYS A 71 6.74 -12.55 6.53
C LYS A 71 6.68 -12.90 8.02
N SER A 72 5.55 -12.63 8.70
CA SER A 72 5.35 -13.05 10.10
C SER A 72 5.01 -14.54 10.28
N ARG A 73 4.90 -15.30 9.19
CA ARG A 73 4.68 -16.76 9.19
C ARG A 73 5.89 -17.43 8.53
N ILE A 74 6.99 -17.49 9.27
CA ILE A 74 8.20 -18.21 8.85
C ILE A 74 7.86 -19.70 8.80
N GLY A 75 7.63 -20.21 7.59
CA GLY A 75 7.37 -21.63 7.32
C GLY A 75 6.72 -21.85 5.96
N ASN A 76 7.56 -22.15 4.95
CA ASN A 76 7.21 -22.61 3.60
C ASN A 76 6.45 -21.62 2.68
N LEU A 77 7.22 -20.75 1.99
CA LEU A 77 6.73 -19.84 0.95
C LEU A 77 6.10 -20.54 -0.28
N ASN A 78 6.38 -21.84 -0.50
CA ASN A 78 5.90 -22.53 -1.70
C ASN A 78 4.46 -23.06 -1.60
N GLN A 79 3.85 -23.09 -0.40
CA GLN A 79 2.47 -23.56 -0.24
C GLN A 79 1.80 -22.94 0.99
N LYS A 80 1.11 -21.79 0.85
CA LYS A 80 -0.21 -21.53 1.46
C LYS A 80 -0.76 -20.10 1.23
N ILE A 81 -1.92 -20.06 0.57
CA ILE A 81 -3.00 -19.03 0.62
C ILE A 81 -2.94 -17.88 -0.43
N GLY A 82 -3.59 -18.12 -1.57
CA GLY A 82 -4.88 -17.45 -1.89
C GLY A 82 -4.90 -15.99 -2.36
N PHE A 83 -3.78 -15.38 -2.73
CA PHE A 83 -3.76 -14.02 -3.28
C PHE A 83 -3.71 -14.03 -4.82
N ASP A 84 -4.87 -13.85 -5.45
CA ASP A 84 -4.97 -13.67 -6.90
C ASP A 84 -4.81 -12.17 -7.25
N ARG A 85 -3.62 -11.81 -7.74
CA ARG A 85 -3.25 -10.42 -8.09
C ARG A 85 -4.23 -9.79 -9.06
N HIS A 86 -4.62 -10.51 -10.09
CA HIS A 86 -5.51 -10.00 -11.12
C HIS A 86 -6.91 -9.73 -10.54
N LEU A 87 -7.44 -10.66 -9.73
CA LEU A 87 -8.75 -10.45 -9.08
C LEU A 87 -8.72 -9.24 -8.14
N PHE A 88 -7.68 -9.08 -7.33
CA PHE A 88 -7.58 -7.91 -6.44
C PHE A 88 -7.38 -6.61 -7.22
N ALA A 89 -6.61 -6.61 -8.30
CA ALA A 89 -6.43 -5.43 -9.15
C ALA A 89 -7.74 -5.01 -9.85
N LEU A 90 -8.53 -5.98 -10.34
CA LEU A 90 -9.86 -5.73 -10.89
C LEU A 90 -10.84 -5.25 -9.82
N ALA A 91 -10.81 -5.84 -8.62
CA ALA A 91 -11.63 -5.39 -7.51
C ALA A 91 -11.30 -3.95 -7.12
N SER A 92 -10.02 -3.58 -7.11
CA SER A 92 -9.58 -2.20 -6.88
C SER A 92 -10.09 -1.25 -7.97
N LEU A 93 -9.98 -1.61 -9.25
CA LEU A 93 -10.53 -0.80 -10.34
C LEU A 93 -12.05 -0.66 -10.23
N PHE A 94 -12.76 -1.76 -10.01
CA PHE A 94 -14.22 -1.75 -9.85
C PHE A 94 -14.66 -0.87 -8.67
N LEU A 95 -13.98 -0.99 -7.53
CA LEU A 95 -14.24 -0.17 -6.36
C LEU A 95 -14.06 1.33 -6.68
N VAL A 96 -12.96 1.71 -7.34
CA VAL A 96 -12.71 3.11 -7.73
C VAL A 96 -13.77 3.64 -8.68
N THR A 97 -14.23 2.83 -9.64
CA THR A 97 -15.32 3.24 -10.55
C THR A 97 -16.67 3.48 -9.85
N LYS A 98 -16.85 2.95 -8.63
CA LYS A 98 -18.03 3.23 -7.79
C LYS A 98 -17.86 4.47 -6.94
N ILE A 99 -16.63 4.75 -6.49
CA ILE A 99 -16.30 5.85 -5.58
C ILE A 99 -16.13 7.17 -6.34
N ASN A 100 -15.50 7.14 -7.52
CA ASN A 100 -15.43 8.32 -8.37
C ASN A 100 -16.83 8.69 -8.88
N ASP A 101 -17.01 9.97 -9.22
CA ASP A 101 -18.27 10.55 -9.68
C ASP A 101 -19.00 9.68 -10.72
N GLN A 102 -20.32 9.92 -10.86
CA GLN A 102 -21.25 9.12 -11.66
C GLN A 102 -20.79 8.81 -13.10
N ASN A 103 -19.84 9.57 -13.63
CA ASN A 103 -19.28 9.47 -14.99
C ASN A 103 -18.53 8.15 -15.28
N TYR A 104 -18.01 7.44 -14.28
CA TYR A 104 -17.20 6.22 -14.52
C TYR A 104 -17.88 4.92 -14.13
N LYS A 105 -19.18 4.94 -13.80
CA LYS A 105 -19.91 3.74 -13.38
C LYS A 105 -19.88 2.67 -14.48
N ILE A 106 -19.17 1.57 -14.20
CA ILE A 106 -19.10 0.40 -15.08
C ILE A 106 -19.84 -0.78 -14.46
N ASN A 107 -20.60 -1.50 -15.29
CA ASN A 107 -21.18 -2.78 -14.88
C ASN A 107 -20.07 -3.84 -14.76
N LEU A 108 -20.11 -4.64 -13.70
CA LEU A 108 -19.12 -5.68 -13.42
C LEU A 108 -18.99 -6.73 -14.55
N ASP A 109 -20.07 -7.05 -15.26
CA ASP A 109 -20.04 -7.92 -16.44
C ASP A 109 -19.19 -7.33 -17.56
N ARG A 110 -19.33 -6.01 -17.78
CA ARG A 110 -18.57 -5.28 -18.81
C ARG A 110 -17.09 -5.23 -18.43
N LEU A 111 -16.78 -4.93 -17.17
CA LEU A 111 -15.42 -4.95 -16.66
C LEU A 111 -14.79 -6.36 -16.80
N THR A 112 -15.54 -7.40 -16.48
CA THR A 112 -15.12 -8.80 -16.59
C THR A 112 -14.81 -9.19 -18.04
N LYS A 113 -15.65 -8.76 -19.00
CA LYS A 113 -15.41 -8.99 -20.43
C LYS A 113 -14.11 -8.33 -20.90
N SER A 114 -13.88 -7.08 -20.51
CA SER A 114 -12.65 -6.36 -20.84
C SER A 114 -11.41 -7.01 -20.22
N PHE A 115 -11.50 -7.46 -18.97
CA PHE A 115 -10.43 -8.23 -18.34
C PHE A 115 -10.09 -9.50 -19.10
N LEU A 116 -11.11 -10.27 -19.51
CA LEU A 116 -10.90 -11.52 -20.25
C LEU A 116 -10.29 -11.28 -21.64
N LEU A 117 -10.69 -10.18 -22.30
CA LEU A 117 -10.09 -9.73 -23.55
C LEU A 117 -8.62 -9.38 -23.37
N GLU A 118 -8.30 -8.48 -22.44
CA GLU A 118 -6.92 -8.01 -22.23
C GLU A 118 -6.01 -9.13 -21.69
N SER A 119 -6.53 -10.02 -20.84
CA SER A 119 -5.79 -11.21 -20.38
C SER A 119 -5.46 -12.16 -21.53
N TYR A 120 -6.38 -12.29 -22.51
CA TYR A 120 -6.12 -13.09 -23.70
C TYR A 120 -5.00 -12.49 -24.54
N LYS A 121 -5.00 -11.16 -24.76
CA LYS A 121 -3.93 -10.46 -25.49
C LYS A 121 -2.58 -10.62 -24.80
N LEU A 122 -2.53 -10.40 -23.49
CA LEU A 122 -1.32 -10.60 -22.69
C LEU A 122 -0.79 -12.02 -22.82
N LYS A 123 -1.68 -13.03 -22.76
CA LYS A 123 -1.31 -14.43 -22.98
C LYS A 123 -0.75 -14.69 -24.38
N GLN A 124 -1.30 -14.10 -25.44
CA GLN A 124 -0.75 -14.26 -26.79
C GLN A 124 0.65 -13.64 -26.89
N LYS A 125 0.85 -12.44 -26.34
CA LYS A 125 2.15 -11.76 -26.29
C LYS A 125 3.21 -12.60 -25.57
N LEU A 126 2.88 -13.14 -24.40
CA LEU A 126 3.78 -14.01 -23.62
C LEU A 126 4.13 -15.31 -24.34
N LEU A 127 3.20 -15.86 -25.13
CA LEU A 127 3.44 -17.04 -25.95
C LEU A 127 4.12 -16.73 -27.29
N GLN A 128 4.48 -15.47 -27.55
CA GLN A 128 5.02 -14.98 -28.83
C GLN A 128 4.15 -15.39 -30.03
N ARG A 129 2.83 -15.45 -29.83
CA ARG A 129 1.86 -15.78 -30.86
C ARG A 129 1.31 -14.50 -31.46
N GLN A 130 1.03 -14.52 -32.76
CA GLN A 130 0.38 -13.40 -33.41
C GLN A 130 -0.98 -13.13 -32.76
N GLU A 131 -1.21 -11.87 -32.37
CA GLU A 131 -2.46 -11.45 -31.76
C GLU A 131 -3.58 -11.53 -32.80
N LYS A 132 -4.62 -12.34 -32.55
CA LYS A 132 -5.75 -12.50 -33.50
C LYS A 132 -6.81 -11.41 -33.38
N LEU A 133 -6.59 -10.38 -32.54
CA LEU A 133 -7.58 -9.36 -32.15
C LEU A 133 -7.09 -7.94 -32.50
N GLU A 134 -6.59 -7.79 -33.71
CA GLU A 134 -5.98 -6.55 -34.21
C GLU A 134 -7.02 -5.44 -34.41
N ASN A 135 -8.25 -5.79 -34.82
CA ASN A 135 -9.31 -4.82 -35.10
C ASN A 135 -10.50 -4.88 -34.12
N GLU A 136 -11.31 -3.82 -34.13
CA GLU A 136 -12.46 -3.68 -33.23
C GLU A 136 -13.53 -4.76 -33.45
N HIS A 137 -13.73 -5.20 -34.70
CA HIS A 137 -14.70 -6.24 -35.01
C HIS A 137 -14.33 -7.58 -34.35
N GLN A 138 -13.06 -8.00 -34.47
CA GLN A 138 -12.54 -9.22 -33.83
C GLN A 138 -12.63 -9.14 -32.30
N ARG A 139 -12.40 -7.97 -31.71
CA ARG A 139 -12.54 -7.76 -30.25
C ARG A 139 -13.99 -7.97 -29.81
N GLN A 140 -14.94 -7.46 -30.58
CA GLN A 140 -16.37 -7.65 -30.30
C GLN A 140 -16.81 -9.11 -30.46
N GLU A 141 -16.36 -9.79 -31.51
CA GLU A 141 -16.60 -11.22 -31.70
C GLU A 141 -16.06 -12.04 -30.52
N PHE A 142 -14.83 -11.75 -30.07
CA PHE A 142 -14.25 -12.40 -28.89
C PHE A 142 -15.12 -12.18 -27.66
N ILE A 143 -15.53 -10.93 -27.39
CA ILE A 143 -16.37 -10.57 -26.24
C ILE A 143 -17.72 -11.30 -26.29
N GLN A 144 -18.33 -11.42 -27.48
CA GLN A 144 -19.59 -12.13 -27.67
C GLN A 144 -19.45 -13.65 -27.48
N ALA A 145 -18.29 -14.21 -27.84
CA ALA A 145 -17.99 -15.63 -27.65
C ALA A 145 -17.70 -16.03 -26.19
N ILE A 146 -17.57 -15.06 -25.26
CA ILE A 146 -17.35 -15.38 -23.85
C ILE A 146 -18.64 -15.95 -23.24
N GLU A 147 -18.59 -17.21 -22.83
CA GLU A 147 -19.70 -17.88 -22.17
C GLU A 147 -20.19 -17.13 -20.91
N ALA A 148 -21.51 -16.98 -20.78
CA ALA A 148 -22.15 -16.33 -19.63
C ALA A 148 -21.76 -16.99 -18.29
N LYS A 149 -21.61 -18.32 -18.27
CA LYS A 149 -21.16 -19.08 -17.08
C LYS A 149 -19.76 -18.65 -16.63
N LYS A 150 -18.86 -18.39 -17.58
CA LYS A 150 -17.50 -17.92 -17.29
C LYS A 150 -17.54 -16.50 -16.71
N ILE A 151 -18.34 -15.61 -17.29
CA ILE A 151 -18.52 -14.23 -16.79
C ILE A 151 -19.03 -14.26 -15.35
N SER A 152 -20.11 -15.01 -15.08
CA SER A 152 -20.70 -15.11 -13.75
C SER A 152 -19.70 -15.58 -12.67
N LYS A 153 -18.84 -16.56 -13.00
CA LYS A 153 -17.78 -17.02 -12.09
C LYS A 153 -16.79 -15.90 -11.72
N TYR A 154 -16.35 -15.12 -12.69
CA TYR A 154 -15.42 -14.01 -12.43
C TYR A 154 -16.10 -12.87 -11.68
N VAL A 155 -17.35 -12.55 -12.01
CA VAL A 155 -18.16 -11.55 -11.29
C VAL A 155 -18.22 -11.87 -9.79
N GLN A 156 -18.57 -13.12 -9.43
CA GLN A 156 -18.60 -13.56 -8.03
C GLN A 156 -17.22 -13.48 -7.36
N ALA A 157 -16.16 -13.87 -8.09
CA ALA A 157 -14.80 -13.81 -7.57
C ALA A 157 -14.32 -12.37 -7.32
N ILE A 158 -14.65 -11.44 -8.22
CA ILE A 158 -14.32 -10.01 -8.08
C ILE A 158 -15.09 -9.40 -6.91
N GLN A 159 -16.38 -9.72 -6.73
CA GLN A 159 -17.16 -9.27 -5.57
C GLN A 159 -16.56 -9.76 -4.24
N LEU A 160 -16.12 -11.02 -4.18
CA LEU A 160 -15.46 -11.55 -2.99
C LEU A 160 -14.10 -10.87 -2.74
N ALA A 161 -13.32 -10.60 -3.80
CA ALA A 161 -12.08 -9.84 -3.70
C ALA A 161 -12.31 -8.40 -3.25
N GLU A 162 -13.35 -7.73 -3.75
CA GLU A 162 -13.77 -6.39 -3.33
C GLU A 162 -14.08 -6.34 -1.84
N GLN A 163 -14.88 -7.29 -1.32
CA GLN A 163 -15.16 -7.36 0.11
C GLN A 163 -13.90 -7.55 0.96
N LYS A 164 -12.95 -8.35 0.49
CA LYS A 164 -11.66 -8.55 1.18
C LYS A 164 -10.78 -7.30 1.11
N LEU A 165 -10.77 -6.61 -0.04
CA LEU A 165 -10.08 -5.35 -0.25
C LEU A 165 -10.58 -4.31 0.76
N LEU A 166 -11.90 -4.10 0.84
CA LEU A 166 -12.54 -3.17 1.77
C LEU A 166 -12.13 -3.41 3.23
N LYS A 167 -12.17 -4.67 3.67
CA LYS A 167 -11.75 -5.07 5.02
C LYS A 167 -10.26 -4.80 5.27
N LYS A 168 -9.41 -5.03 4.26
CA LYS A 168 -7.96 -4.80 4.37
C LYS A 168 -7.60 -3.32 4.37
N THR A 169 -8.34 -2.49 3.64
CA THR A 169 -8.09 -1.05 3.55
C THR A 169 -8.73 -0.27 4.70
N GLY A 170 -9.52 -0.94 5.56
CA GLY A 170 -10.23 -0.29 6.65
C GLY A 170 -11.33 0.65 6.16
N PHE A 171 -11.88 0.39 4.96
CA PHE A 171 -12.86 1.26 4.31
C PHE A 171 -12.38 2.71 4.08
N ASP A 172 -11.06 2.91 4.03
CA ASP A 172 -10.48 4.21 3.67
C ASP A 172 -10.61 4.45 2.16
N PHE A 173 -11.57 5.31 1.79
CA PHE A 173 -11.88 5.68 0.41
C PHE A 173 -11.32 7.04 0.01
N ASN A 174 -10.82 7.83 0.97
CA ASN A 174 -10.34 9.18 0.71
C ASN A 174 -8.89 9.11 0.20
N ILE A 175 -8.76 8.60 -1.01
CA ILE A 175 -7.46 8.43 -1.67
C ILE A 175 -7.16 9.65 -2.51
N GLU A 176 -6.09 10.29 -2.11
CA GLU A 176 -5.40 11.29 -2.90
C GLU A 176 -4.35 10.64 -3.80
N VAL A 177 -4.19 11.17 -5.02
CA VAL A 177 -3.24 10.69 -6.03
C VAL A 177 -2.53 11.86 -6.68
N ALA A 178 -1.48 11.59 -7.46
CA ALA A 178 -0.62 12.64 -8.02
C ALA A 178 -1.29 13.41 -9.18
N ASP A 179 -2.24 12.80 -9.90
CA ASP A 179 -2.84 13.37 -11.11
C ASP A 179 -3.38 14.81 -10.93
N PRO A 180 -4.19 15.15 -9.90
CA PRO A 180 -4.63 16.54 -9.67
C PRO A 180 -3.48 17.55 -9.59
N TYR A 181 -2.38 17.20 -8.93
CA TYR A 181 -1.19 18.05 -8.82
C TYR A 181 -0.46 18.22 -10.15
N LEU A 182 -0.38 17.14 -10.94
CA LEU A 182 0.20 17.17 -12.28
C LEU A 182 -0.64 18.04 -13.23
N GLN A 183 -1.96 17.91 -13.19
CA GLN A 183 -2.87 18.76 -13.98
C GLN A 183 -2.76 20.23 -13.57
N PHE A 184 -2.67 20.49 -12.26
CA PHE A 184 -2.46 21.84 -11.74
C PHE A 184 -1.17 22.46 -12.27
N PHE A 185 -0.05 21.73 -12.23
CA PHE A 185 1.23 22.18 -12.78
C PHE A 185 1.15 22.47 -14.29
N LEU A 186 0.55 21.58 -15.08
CA LEU A 186 0.40 21.75 -16.53
C LEU A 186 -0.52 22.93 -16.92
N GLY A 187 -1.44 23.29 -16.03
CA GLY A 187 -2.32 24.45 -16.14
C GLY A 187 -1.68 25.78 -15.77
N GLN A 188 -0.55 25.77 -15.04
CA GLN A 188 0.11 27.00 -14.61
C GLN A 188 0.72 27.75 -15.80
N LYS A 189 0.58 29.08 -15.74
CA LYS A 189 1.21 30.01 -16.69
C LYS A 189 2.52 30.61 -16.16
N MET A 190 2.89 30.32 -14.91
CA MET A 190 4.08 30.92 -14.28
C MET A 190 5.40 30.44 -14.87
N ILE A 191 5.42 29.27 -15.52
CA ILE A 191 6.60 28.76 -16.22
C ILE A 191 6.37 28.90 -17.73
N GLU A 192 7.17 29.73 -18.37
CA GLU A 192 7.17 29.86 -19.83
C GLU A 192 7.82 28.63 -20.48
N ILE A 193 7.00 27.64 -20.81
CA ILE A 193 7.43 26.46 -21.57
C ILE A 193 7.12 26.70 -23.05
N PRO A 194 8.12 26.61 -23.96
CA PRO A 194 7.88 26.71 -25.39
C PRO A 194 6.78 25.73 -25.83
N LYS A 195 5.81 26.20 -26.65
CA LYS A 195 4.65 25.40 -27.06
C LYS A 195 5.02 24.03 -27.65
N LEU A 196 6.12 23.95 -28.39
CA LEU A 196 6.65 22.70 -28.96
C LEU A 196 7.15 21.72 -27.88
N LYS A 197 7.76 22.24 -26.80
CA LYS A 197 8.23 21.43 -25.67
C LYS A 197 7.09 21.07 -24.71
N LYS A 198 6.02 21.88 -24.63
CA LYS A 198 4.86 21.64 -23.74
C LYS A 198 4.21 20.28 -23.99
N LYS A 199 3.91 19.93 -25.24
CA LYS A 199 3.31 18.63 -25.58
C LYS A 199 4.22 17.46 -25.22
N SER A 200 5.54 17.60 -25.43
CA SER A 200 6.52 16.59 -25.04
C SER A 200 6.57 16.41 -23.53
N LEU A 201 6.47 17.51 -22.77
CA LEU A 201 6.41 17.48 -21.30
C LEU A 201 5.14 16.79 -20.80
N GLU A 202 3.97 17.12 -21.37
CA GLU A 202 2.70 16.47 -21.04
C GLU A 202 2.76 14.96 -21.23
N LEU A 203 3.31 14.50 -22.36
CA LEU A 203 3.51 13.08 -22.64
C LEU A 203 4.51 12.43 -21.66
N ALA A 204 5.63 13.10 -21.38
CA ALA A 204 6.63 12.59 -20.44
C ALA A 204 6.05 12.47 -19.02
N ILE A 205 5.30 13.46 -18.55
CA ILE A 205 4.61 13.44 -17.25
C ILE A 205 3.64 12.26 -17.21
N LEU A 206 2.83 12.07 -18.26
CA LEU A 206 1.87 10.98 -18.34
C LEU A 206 2.58 9.60 -18.28
N ASP A 207 3.69 9.44 -18.99
CA ASP A 207 4.46 8.19 -18.99
C ASP A 207 5.05 7.88 -17.62
N PHE A 208 5.76 8.83 -17.01
CA PHE A 208 6.34 8.66 -15.67
C PHE A 208 5.25 8.42 -14.61
N SER A 209 4.11 9.11 -14.74
CA SER A 209 2.97 8.92 -13.85
C SER A 209 2.41 7.50 -13.92
N LYS A 210 2.26 6.94 -15.13
CA LYS A 210 1.83 5.54 -15.28
C LYS A 210 2.82 4.58 -14.65
N ASP A 211 4.11 4.81 -14.86
CA ASP A 211 5.15 3.88 -14.43
C ASP A 211 5.37 3.90 -12.91
N ILE A 212 5.30 5.07 -12.27
CA ILE A 212 5.47 5.15 -10.80
C ILE A 212 4.34 4.41 -10.07
N TYR A 213 3.11 4.47 -10.58
CA TYR A 213 1.97 3.77 -9.98
C TYR A 213 1.98 2.26 -10.24
N LYS A 214 2.79 1.77 -11.19
CA LYS A 214 3.07 0.33 -11.33
C LYS A 214 4.01 -0.20 -10.24
N THR A 215 4.61 0.71 -9.46
CA THR A 215 5.46 0.38 -8.30
C THR A 215 4.68 0.58 -6.99
N THR A 216 5.25 0.16 -5.87
CA THR A 216 4.67 0.38 -4.53
C THR A 216 4.98 1.77 -3.96
N LEU A 217 5.76 2.62 -4.65
CA LEU A 217 6.17 3.94 -4.17
C LEU A 217 4.98 4.84 -3.82
N CYS A 218 3.84 4.68 -4.51
CA CYS A 218 2.63 5.44 -4.23
C CYS A 218 2.02 5.21 -2.84
N ASN A 219 2.45 4.17 -2.11
CA ASN A 219 1.99 3.90 -0.76
C ASN A 219 2.94 4.42 0.33
N TYR A 220 4.14 4.87 -0.03
CA TYR A 220 5.16 5.34 0.93
C TYR A 220 5.34 6.85 0.93
N PHE A 221 5.01 7.52 -0.17
CA PHE A 221 5.25 8.94 -0.34
C PHE A 221 3.94 9.72 -0.52
N PRO A 222 3.86 10.98 -0.04
CA PRO A 222 2.71 11.83 -0.29
C PRO A 222 2.48 12.05 -1.80
N PRO A 223 1.23 12.11 -2.28
CA PRO A 223 0.92 12.26 -3.71
C PRO A 223 1.52 13.51 -4.36
N LEU A 224 1.61 14.62 -3.63
CA LEU A 224 2.29 15.84 -4.11
C LEU A 224 3.78 15.61 -4.34
N VAL A 225 4.47 14.94 -3.40
CA VAL A 225 5.92 14.66 -3.52
C VAL A 225 6.17 13.76 -4.73
N ILE A 226 5.29 12.77 -4.95
CA ILE A 226 5.29 11.95 -6.17
C ILE A 226 5.09 12.79 -7.42
N ALA A 227 4.13 13.73 -7.41
CA ALA A 227 3.89 14.62 -8.55
C ALA A 227 5.12 15.47 -8.88
N ILE A 228 5.78 16.04 -7.86
CA ILE A 228 7.00 16.83 -8.04
C ILE A 228 8.14 15.96 -8.60
N ALA A 229 8.31 14.74 -8.09
CA ALA A 229 9.31 13.81 -8.62
C ALA A 229 9.06 13.48 -10.10
N ILE A 230 7.80 13.24 -10.48
CA ILE A 230 7.39 13.03 -11.88
C ILE A 230 7.71 14.26 -12.74
N ILE A 231 7.39 15.46 -12.26
CA ILE A 231 7.65 16.72 -12.98
C ILE A 231 9.15 16.88 -13.24
N ILE A 232 9.99 16.67 -12.24
CA ILE A 232 11.45 16.80 -12.37
C ILE A 232 12.01 15.82 -13.40
N GLU A 233 11.59 14.56 -13.37
CA GLU A 233 12.05 13.55 -14.33
C GLU A 233 11.55 13.84 -15.75
N ALA A 234 10.32 14.35 -15.89
CA ALA A 234 9.77 14.75 -17.17
C ALA A 234 10.49 15.96 -17.77
N LEU A 235 10.82 16.97 -16.95
CA LEU A 235 11.60 18.15 -17.36
C LEU A 235 13.00 17.74 -17.84
N LYS A 236 13.67 16.83 -17.12
CA LYS A 236 14.97 16.28 -17.52
C LYS A 236 14.88 15.53 -18.85
N LYS A 237 13.88 14.66 -19.01
CA LYS A 237 13.66 13.89 -20.24
C LYS A 237 13.39 14.78 -21.46
N THR A 238 12.83 15.98 -21.23
CA THR A 238 12.44 16.92 -22.29
C THR A 238 13.40 18.09 -22.47
N ASP A 239 14.52 18.09 -21.75
CA ASP A 239 15.53 19.15 -21.79
C ASP A 239 14.91 20.53 -21.54
N ILE A 240 14.07 20.62 -20.51
CA ILE A 240 13.46 21.87 -20.04
C ILE A 240 14.09 22.21 -18.69
N GLU A 241 14.75 23.36 -18.63
CA GLU A 241 15.38 23.86 -17.41
C GLU A 241 14.35 24.61 -16.55
N VAL A 242 13.93 23.99 -15.45
CA VAL A 242 13.15 24.62 -14.38
C VAL A 242 13.80 24.23 -13.06
N SER A 243 14.09 25.20 -12.20
CA SER A 243 14.68 24.91 -10.90
C SER A 243 13.65 24.26 -9.97
N LEU A 244 14.14 23.48 -9.00
CA LEU A 244 13.27 22.94 -7.96
C LEU A 244 12.51 24.05 -7.22
N SER A 245 13.17 25.17 -6.92
CA SER A 245 12.54 26.32 -6.28
C SER A 245 11.37 26.90 -7.09
N GLN A 246 11.47 26.93 -8.42
CA GLN A 246 10.36 27.36 -9.29
C GLN A 246 9.19 26.37 -9.23
N ILE A 247 9.47 25.05 -9.24
CA ILE A 247 8.43 24.03 -9.09
C ILE A 247 7.76 24.15 -7.72
N LEU A 248 8.52 24.27 -6.64
CA LEU A 248 7.99 24.41 -5.29
C LEU A 248 7.16 25.69 -5.13
N SER A 249 7.57 26.78 -5.78
CA SER A 249 6.81 28.04 -5.78
C SER A 249 5.44 27.93 -6.47
N ILE A 250 5.18 26.90 -7.28
CA ILE A 250 3.83 26.64 -7.80
C ILE A 250 2.91 26.09 -6.71
N PHE A 251 3.46 25.33 -5.77
CA PHE A 251 2.73 24.66 -4.70
C PHE A 251 2.86 25.41 -3.36
N GLN A 252 2.89 26.75 -3.41
CA GLN A 252 3.18 27.75 -2.35
C GLN A 252 2.61 27.51 -0.94
N GLU A 253 1.68 26.57 -0.76
CA GLU A 253 1.04 26.25 0.53
C GLU A 253 1.64 25.02 1.24
N VAL A 254 2.63 24.34 0.64
CA VAL A 254 3.14 23.08 1.19
C VAL A 254 4.54 23.26 1.76
N ILE A 255 4.59 23.62 3.04
CA ILE A 255 5.83 23.64 3.85
C ILE A 255 6.11 22.18 4.26
N TYR A 256 6.92 21.48 3.47
CA TYR A 256 7.49 20.19 3.85
C TYR A 256 8.98 20.37 4.17
N GLU A 257 9.35 20.20 5.43
CA GLU A 257 10.74 20.41 5.90
C GLU A 257 11.76 19.47 5.22
N ASN A 258 11.31 18.33 4.68
CA ASN A 258 12.18 17.29 4.09
C ASN A 258 11.88 16.96 2.61
N ILE A 259 11.23 17.87 1.86
CA ILE A 259 10.75 17.56 0.50
C ILE A 259 11.86 17.14 -0.46
N GLU A 260 13.06 17.73 -0.36
CA GLU A 260 14.18 17.42 -1.24
C GLU A 260 14.72 16.01 -1.01
N GLU A 261 14.80 15.58 0.25
CA GLU A 261 15.23 14.23 0.62
C GLU A 261 14.23 13.19 0.13
N GLU A 262 12.93 13.41 0.34
CA GLU A 262 11.88 12.50 -0.13
C GLU A 262 11.85 12.41 -1.67
N ILE A 263 11.99 13.53 -2.39
CA ILE A 263 12.13 13.54 -3.85
C ILE A 263 13.35 12.71 -4.27
N SER A 264 14.48 12.87 -3.58
CA SER A 264 15.70 12.11 -3.85
C SER A 264 15.48 10.60 -3.66
N LEU A 265 14.79 10.20 -2.60
CA LEU A 265 14.45 8.81 -2.30
C LEU A 265 13.53 8.21 -3.37
N ILE A 266 12.48 8.92 -3.80
CA ILE A 266 11.59 8.47 -4.89
C ILE A 266 12.39 8.24 -6.16
N ARG A 267 13.23 9.21 -6.54
CA ARG A 267 14.03 9.14 -7.77
C ARG A 267 15.03 7.99 -7.72
N LYS A 268 15.67 7.77 -6.58
CA LYS A 268 16.55 6.62 -6.34
C LYS A 268 15.77 5.32 -6.46
N GLY A 269 14.67 5.16 -5.72
CA GLY A 269 13.85 3.95 -5.74
C GLY A 269 13.30 3.62 -7.14
N TYR A 270 12.82 4.64 -7.87
CA TYR A 270 12.36 4.46 -9.24
C TYR A 270 13.50 4.03 -10.18
N SER A 271 14.65 4.69 -10.10
CA SER A 271 15.82 4.35 -10.91
C SER A 271 16.31 2.92 -10.62
N GLU A 272 16.32 2.52 -9.36
CA GLU A 272 16.69 1.15 -8.97
C GLU A 272 15.72 0.11 -9.52
N ILE A 273 14.42 0.36 -9.47
CA ILE A 273 13.40 -0.51 -10.08
C ILE A 273 13.64 -0.65 -11.59
N GLN A 274 13.91 0.46 -12.29
CA GLN A 274 14.17 0.42 -13.74
C GLN A 274 15.44 -0.37 -14.07
N LEU A 275 16.52 -0.15 -13.33
CA LEU A 275 17.78 -0.88 -13.55
C LEU A 275 17.63 -2.39 -13.26
N ILE A 276 16.84 -2.76 -12.25
CA ILE A 276 16.53 -4.15 -11.95
C ILE A 276 15.74 -4.79 -13.10
N LEU A 277 14.73 -4.10 -13.62
CA LEU A 277 13.88 -4.58 -14.72
C LEU A 277 14.64 -4.71 -16.04
N ASN A 278 15.60 -3.81 -16.31
CA ASN A 278 16.43 -3.85 -17.51
C ASN A 278 17.58 -4.88 -17.42
N GLY A 279 17.77 -5.51 -16.26
CA GLY A 279 18.90 -6.40 -16.00
C GLY A 279 20.24 -5.67 -15.87
N GLU A 280 20.23 -4.34 -15.76
CA GLU A 280 21.39 -3.46 -15.73
C GLU A 280 21.99 -3.30 -14.32
N LYS A 281 21.23 -3.61 -13.27
CA LYS A 281 21.72 -3.65 -11.88
C LYS A 281 21.57 -5.06 -11.30
N LYS A 282 22.71 -5.67 -10.95
CA LYS A 282 22.76 -6.75 -9.95
C LYS A 282 22.65 -6.08 -8.58
N LEU A 283 21.67 -6.45 -7.76
CA LEU A 283 21.67 -6.03 -6.36
C LEU A 283 22.95 -6.60 -5.73
N THR A 284 23.84 -5.71 -5.31
CA THR A 284 25.10 -6.09 -4.67
C THR A 284 24.78 -6.79 -3.36
N VAL A 285 25.20 -8.04 -3.22
CA VAL A 285 25.30 -8.70 -1.92
C VAL A 285 26.31 -7.88 -1.13
N GLY A 286 25.83 -7.09 -0.17
CA GLY A 286 26.73 -6.38 0.74
C GLY A 286 27.54 -7.41 1.52
N GLU A 287 28.86 -7.24 1.55
CA GLU A 287 29.73 -7.94 2.50
C GLU A 287 29.14 -7.79 3.91
N GLU A 288 29.16 -8.88 4.68
CA GLU A 288 28.67 -8.95 6.05
C GLU A 288 29.20 -7.74 6.84
N ARG A 289 28.32 -6.77 7.13
CA ARG A 289 28.58 -5.87 8.25
C ARG A 289 28.49 -6.74 9.50
N GLN A 290 29.60 -6.89 10.19
CA GLN A 290 29.61 -7.56 11.49
C GLN A 290 28.57 -6.89 12.41
N PRO A 291 27.82 -7.69 13.18
CA PRO A 291 26.64 -7.24 13.92
C PRO A 291 27.04 -6.56 15.23
N ASP A 292 27.90 -5.53 15.18
CA ASP A 292 28.33 -4.82 16.37
C ASP A 292 27.92 -3.35 16.21
N GLU A 293 26.78 -2.98 16.82
CA GLU A 293 26.41 -1.65 17.36
C GLU A 293 24.89 -1.41 17.38
N PHE A 294 24.08 -2.12 16.59
CA PHE A 294 22.60 -1.97 16.59
C PHE A 294 21.87 -2.99 17.47
N SER A 295 22.45 -4.17 17.73
CA SER A 295 21.84 -5.19 18.61
C SER A 295 21.83 -4.78 20.08
N SER A 296 22.71 -3.87 20.49
CA SER A 296 22.78 -3.35 21.86
C SER A 296 21.68 -2.34 22.16
N LEU A 297 21.29 -1.50 21.19
CA LEU A 297 20.25 -0.48 21.37
C LEU A 297 18.84 -1.10 21.40
N GLN A 298 18.58 -2.10 20.57
CA GLN A 298 17.29 -2.78 20.54
C GLN A 298 17.08 -3.66 21.78
N ASN A 299 18.13 -4.37 22.23
CA ASN A 299 18.09 -5.11 23.49
C ASN A 299 17.96 -4.17 24.71
N GLN A 300 18.55 -2.98 24.70
CA GLN A 300 18.38 -2.03 25.81
C GLN A 300 16.96 -1.47 25.89
N GLN A 301 16.31 -1.20 24.76
CA GLN A 301 14.90 -0.79 24.73
C GLN A 301 13.96 -1.90 25.21
N GLU A 302 14.15 -3.15 24.76
CA GLU A 302 13.33 -4.28 25.22
C GLU A 302 13.52 -4.58 26.71
N ILE A 303 14.75 -4.45 27.24
CA ILE A 303 15.03 -4.60 28.68
C ILE A 303 14.35 -3.47 29.48
N GLN A 304 14.36 -2.24 28.97
CA GLN A 304 13.74 -1.10 29.64
C GLN A 304 12.21 -1.20 29.65
N GLU A 305 11.59 -1.68 28.57
CA GLU A 305 10.15 -1.95 28.52
C GLU A 305 9.75 -3.10 29.46
N GLN A 306 10.53 -4.19 29.53
CA GLN A 306 10.26 -5.28 30.46
C GLN A 306 10.41 -4.85 31.93
N GLN A 307 11.39 -4.01 32.26
CA GLN A 307 11.53 -3.43 33.59
C GLN A 307 10.35 -2.51 33.96
N ASN A 308 9.87 -1.70 33.01
CA ASN A 308 8.69 -0.85 33.23
C ASN A 308 7.41 -1.67 33.44
N LEU A 309 7.24 -2.77 32.70
CA LEU A 309 6.12 -3.72 32.86
C LEU A 309 6.17 -4.45 34.21
N GLN A 310 7.35 -4.89 34.66
CA GLN A 310 7.50 -5.48 36.00
C GLN A 310 7.19 -4.48 37.11
N ASN A 311 7.67 -3.23 37.00
CA ASN A 311 7.39 -2.19 37.98
C ASN A 311 5.89 -1.85 38.05
N GLN A 312 5.17 -1.86 36.92
CA GLN A 312 3.71 -1.69 36.91
C GLN A 312 2.98 -2.86 37.56
N GLN A 313 3.44 -4.10 37.36
CA GLN A 313 2.84 -5.28 38.00
C GLN A 313 3.07 -5.29 39.51
N SER A 314 4.26 -4.89 39.97
CA SER A 314 4.56 -4.74 41.40
C SER A 314 3.70 -3.67 42.07
N ASN A 315 3.53 -2.51 41.43
CA ASN A 315 2.68 -1.44 41.94
C ASN A 315 1.20 -1.86 42.04
N ASN A 316 0.71 -2.65 41.08
CA ASN A 316 -0.67 -3.15 41.12
C ASN A 316 -0.86 -4.19 42.24
N MET A 317 0.12 -5.06 42.50
CA MET A 317 0.08 -5.99 43.63
C MET A 317 0.12 -5.28 44.99
N GLU A 318 0.93 -4.21 45.15
CA GLU A 318 0.95 -3.42 46.39
C GLU A 318 -0.39 -2.71 46.64
N ILE A 319 -1.03 -2.20 45.58
CA ILE A 319 -2.37 -1.58 45.69
C ILE A 319 -3.42 -2.62 46.10
N GLU A 320 -3.39 -3.83 45.54
CA GLU A 320 -4.31 -4.91 45.92
C GLU A 320 -4.10 -5.39 47.36
N GLN A 321 -2.85 -5.52 47.82
CA GLN A 321 -2.53 -5.88 49.20
C GLN A 321 -2.96 -4.79 50.20
N THR A 322 -2.78 -3.51 49.83
CA THR A 322 -3.21 -2.37 50.66
C THR A 322 -4.73 -2.34 50.79
N ASN A 323 -5.45 -2.61 49.71
CA ASN A 323 -6.92 -2.68 49.72
C ASN A 323 -7.44 -3.87 50.54
N GLN A 324 -6.78 -5.03 50.49
CA GLN A 324 -7.12 -6.17 51.36
C GLN A 324 -6.89 -5.86 52.85
N ASN A 325 -5.77 -5.21 53.19
CA ASN A 325 -5.48 -4.83 54.57
C ASN A 325 -6.47 -3.79 55.12
N LEU A 326 -6.89 -2.82 54.30
CA LEU A 326 -7.94 -1.85 54.66
C LEU A 326 -9.32 -2.51 54.84
N SER A 327 -9.63 -3.52 54.04
CA SER A 327 -10.88 -4.30 54.18
C SER A 327 -10.87 -5.14 55.45
N ASN A 328 -9.73 -5.74 55.81
CA ASN A 328 -9.58 -6.52 57.05
C ASN A 328 -9.63 -5.63 58.31
N GLN A 329 -9.06 -4.42 58.27
CA GLN A 329 -9.19 -3.44 59.37
C GLN A 329 -10.65 -2.97 59.57
N LYS A 330 -11.43 -2.81 58.50
CA LYS A 330 -12.86 -2.49 58.62
C LYS A 330 -13.66 -3.62 59.26
N TYR A 331 -13.34 -4.88 58.96
CA TYR A 331 -13.97 -6.04 59.58
C TYR A 331 -13.61 -6.19 61.07
N GLN A 332 -12.35 -5.97 61.45
CA GLN A 332 -11.94 -6.03 62.87
C GLN A 332 -12.56 -4.91 63.71
N ASN A 333 -12.69 -3.70 63.17
CA ASN A 333 -13.34 -2.60 63.88
C ASN A 333 -14.87 -2.74 63.98
N GLN A 334 -15.51 -3.56 63.13
CA GLN A 334 -16.92 -3.91 63.30
C GLN A 334 -17.13 -5.05 64.29
N HIS A 335 -16.15 -5.94 64.45
CA HIS A 335 -16.23 -7.05 65.42
C HIS A 335 -16.02 -6.60 66.87
N ASN A 336 -15.21 -5.57 67.12
CA ASN A 336 -15.01 -5.00 68.46
C ASN A 336 -16.19 -4.12 68.96
N ILE A 337 -17.26 -3.97 68.18
CA ILE A 337 -18.47 -3.22 68.57
C ILE A 337 -19.61 -4.18 69.00
N PHE A 338 -19.42 -5.51 68.88
CA PHE A 338 -20.45 -6.52 69.19
C PHE A 338 -20.07 -7.51 70.30
N GLU A 339 -18.96 -7.33 71.01
CA GLU A 339 -18.53 -8.17 72.16
C GLU A 339 -18.76 -7.51 73.54
N GLU A 340 -19.59 -6.47 73.61
CA GLU A 340 -20.16 -5.96 74.86
C GLU A 340 -21.68 -5.92 74.73
N GLU A 341 -22.35 -7.07 74.71
CA GLU A 341 -23.74 -7.18 75.14
C GLU A 341 -24.13 -8.66 75.33
N GLU A 342 -24.53 -8.96 76.56
CA GLU A 342 -25.44 -10.05 76.94
C GLU A 342 -24.84 -11.46 77.16
N ASP A 343 -24.15 -11.57 78.30
CA ASP A 343 -24.45 -12.64 79.27
C ASP A 343 -25.93 -12.51 79.70
N GLU A 344 -26.76 -13.50 79.40
CA GLU A 344 -27.77 -13.97 80.35
C GLU A 344 -28.19 -15.40 80.00
N GLU A 345 -27.95 -16.26 80.98
CA GLU A 345 -28.32 -17.66 81.08
C GLU A 345 -29.85 -17.80 81.04
N ASP A 346 -30.34 -18.88 80.45
CA ASP A 346 -31.28 -19.75 81.17
C ASP A 346 -31.36 -21.13 80.51
N ASP A 347 -30.96 -22.10 81.33
CA ASP A 347 -31.16 -23.53 81.18
C ASP A 347 -32.66 -23.87 81.22
N ASP A 348 -33.10 -24.84 80.41
CA ASP A 348 -34.19 -25.75 80.78
C ASP A 348 -34.08 -27.07 79.99
N GLU A 349 -33.44 -28.02 80.67
CA GLU A 349 -33.74 -29.47 80.85
C GLU A 349 -34.61 -30.24 79.82
N PHE A 350 -34.02 -31.36 79.35
CA PHE A 350 -34.57 -32.71 79.56
C PHE A 350 -33.47 -33.73 79.85
#